data_AF-A0A1Q5S9Y9-F1
#
_entry.id   AF-A0A1Q5S9Y9-F1
#
_cell.length_a   1.000
_cell.length_b   1.000
_cell.length_c   1.000
_cell.angle_alpha   90.00
_cell.angle_beta   90.00
_cell.angle_gamma   90.00
#
_symmetry.space_group_name_H-M   'P 1'
#
loop_
_entity.id
_entity.type
_entity.pdbx_description
1 polymer ?
#
loop_
_entity_poly.entity_id
_entity_poly.type
_entity_poly.pdbx_seq_one_letter_code
_entity_poly.pdbx_strand_id
1 'polypeptide(L)'
;MPKTLIVALALASIAFSANAEAIQERAAPCLACHGERGTSETESTPSLGGQQAPYALIQLFMFREKLRVFEPMNEMAKSLTDDDLRTFSDFIATLPKPAAPADAADATRMVLGEALAKQNRCNTCHNTDYSGKENVPRIANQREDYLAKTLVEYKDNTRHGYDATMADVMQTVSKEQIADLAHYIAHHR
;
A
#
# COMPACT_ATOMS: atom_id res chain seq x y z
N MET A 1 23.56 -3.46 64.00
CA MET A 1 24.08 -4.39 62.96
C MET A 1 22.95 -4.69 61.99
N PRO A 2 23.22 -4.81 60.68
CA PRO A 2 22.46 -4.07 59.67
C PRO A 2 21.65 -4.97 58.68
N LYS A 3 20.86 -4.29 57.83
CA LYS A 3 20.34 -4.72 56.50
C LYS A 3 19.14 -5.69 56.54
N THR A 4 18.12 -5.61 55.69
CA THR A 4 18.16 -5.19 54.28
C THR A 4 16.73 -4.86 53.80
N LEU A 5 16.55 -3.70 53.15
CA LEU A 5 15.42 -3.43 52.26
C LEU A 5 15.57 -4.33 51.03
N ILE A 6 14.57 -5.13 50.69
CA ILE A 6 14.50 -5.80 49.38
C ILE A 6 13.67 -4.91 48.46
N VAL A 7 14.37 -4.18 47.59
CA VAL A 7 13.76 -3.55 46.41
C VAL A 7 13.66 -4.62 45.34
N ALA A 8 12.44 -5.05 45.02
CA ALA A 8 12.19 -5.92 43.88
C ALA A 8 12.28 -5.08 42.60
N LEU A 9 13.39 -5.21 41.89
CA LEU A 9 13.60 -4.60 40.57
C LEU A 9 12.79 -5.40 39.54
N ALA A 10 11.75 -4.78 38.98
CA ALA A 10 10.99 -5.35 37.87
C ALA A 10 11.85 -5.38 36.61
N LEU A 11 12.28 -6.57 36.17
CA LEU A 11 12.77 -6.78 34.81
C LEU A 11 11.57 -6.93 33.87
N ALA A 12 11.09 -5.82 33.33
CA ALA A 12 10.27 -5.83 32.13
C ALA A 12 11.20 -5.93 30.91
N SER A 13 11.32 -7.13 30.36
CA SER A 13 12.21 -7.46 29.26
C SER A 13 11.88 -6.70 27.98
N ILE A 14 12.93 -6.14 27.38
CA ILE A 14 12.98 -5.46 26.09
C ILE A 14 12.85 -6.51 24.99
N ALA A 15 11.63 -6.95 24.65
CA ALA A 15 11.39 -7.94 23.58
C ALA A 15 11.07 -7.31 22.21
N PHE A 16 10.99 -5.98 22.11
CA PHE A 16 10.62 -5.29 20.87
C PHE A 16 11.77 -5.14 19.87
N SER A 17 13.03 -5.07 20.34
CA SER A 17 14.18 -4.74 19.49
C SER A 17 14.63 -5.89 18.58
N ALA A 18 14.68 -7.12 19.10
CA ALA A 18 15.17 -8.28 18.34
C ALA A 18 14.26 -8.65 17.15
N ASN A 19 12.94 -8.51 17.32
CA ASN A 19 11.97 -8.78 16.25
C ASN A 19 12.00 -7.69 15.16
N ALA A 20 12.23 -6.44 15.55
CA ALA A 20 12.36 -5.33 14.60
C ALA A 20 13.62 -5.51 13.74
N GLU A 21 14.79 -5.74 14.34
CA GLU A 21 16.03 -5.97 13.60
C GLU A 21 15.89 -7.13 12.60
N ALA A 22 15.21 -8.21 13.00
CA ALA A 22 14.94 -9.36 12.13
C ALA A 22 14.04 -9.02 10.93
N ILE A 23 13.00 -8.19 11.08
CA ILE A 23 12.12 -7.86 9.95
C ILE A 23 12.77 -6.89 8.97
N GLN A 24 13.59 -5.94 9.42
CA GLN A 24 14.23 -5.00 8.48
C GLN A 24 15.17 -5.74 7.51
N GLU A 25 15.95 -6.69 8.02
CA GLU A 25 16.84 -7.53 7.19
C GLU A 25 16.05 -8.38 6.19
N ARG A 26 14.97 -9.00 6.65
CA ARG A 26 14.10 -9.84 5.82
C ARG A 26 13.31 -9.04 4.79
N ALA A 27 13.03 -7.76 5.04
CA ALA A 27 12.34 -6.87 4.13
C ALA A 27 13.25 -6.19 3.09
N ALA A 28 14.58 -6.25 3.26
CA ALA A 28 15.51 -5.64 2.32
C ALA A 28 15.27 -6.03 0.85
N PRO A 29 14.98 -7.30 0.50
CA PRO A 29 14.63 -7.67 -0.88
C PRO A 29 13.34 -7.01 -1.39
N CYS A 30 12.34 -6.80 -0.53
CA CYS A 30 11.10 -6.10 -0.91
C CYS A 30 11.38 -4.62 -1.20
N LEU A 31 12.19 -3.99 -0.35
CA LEU A 31 12.51 -2.58 -0.43
C LEU A 31 13.44 -2.24 -1.61
N ALA A 32 14.11 -3.24 -2.21
CA ALA A 32 14.88 -3.06 -3.43
C ALA A 32 14.03 -2.60 -4.62
N CYS A 33 12.76 -3.00 -4.69
CA CYS A 33 11.81 -2.57 -5.73
C CYS A 33 10.84 -1.50 -5.20
N HIS A 34 10.37 -1.65 -3.96
CA HIS A 34 9.35 -0.76 -3.38
C HIS A 34 9.92 0.51 -2.71
N GLY A 35 11.24 0.67 -2.76
CA GLY A 35 12.00 1.78 -2.18
C GLY A 35 12.34 1.56 -0.71
N GLU A 36 13.53 1.99 -0.29
CA GLU A 36 14.06 1.82 1.07
C GLU A 36 13.11 2.34 2.16
N ARG A 37 12.38 3.42 1.84
CA ARG A 37 11.40 4.05 2.74
C ARG A 37 9.96 3.68 2.43
N GLY A 38 9.73 2.68 1.57
CA GLY A 38 8.40 2.31 1.06
C GLY A 38 7.85 3.23 -0.03
N THR A 39 8.67 4.15 -0.55
CA THR A 39 8.33 5.02 -1.69
C THR A 39 9.10 4.54 -2.91
N SER A 40 8.39 4.00 -3.90
CA SER A 40 8.98 3.38 -5.08
C SER A 40 9.40 4.40 -6.13
N GLU A 41 10.62 4.29 -6.62
CA GLU A 41 11.12 5.02 -7.80
C GLU A 41 11.08 4.16 -9.08
N THR A 42 10.77 2.87 -8.97
CA THR A 42 10.70 1.95 -10.11
C THR A 42 9.36 2.06 -10.86
N GLU A 43 9.43 2.14 -12.19
CA GLU A 43 8.26 2.20 -13.07
C GLU A 43 7.26 1.08 -12.79
N SER A 44 5.96 1.43 -12.76
CA SER A 44 4.85 0.51 -12.50
C SER A 44 4.94 -0.29 -11.20
N THR A 45 5.87 0.04 -10.29
CA THR A 45 6.04 -0.63 -9.01
C THR A 45 5.43 0.24 -7.91
N PRO A 46 4.44 -0.26 -7.14
CA PRO A 46 3.74 0.58 -6.18
C PRO A 46 4.63 0.95 -4.99
N SER A 47 4.44 2.15 -4.47
CA SER A 47 4.85 2.52 -3.12
C SER A 47 4.01 1.74 -2.10
N LEU A 48 4.65 1.18 -1.08
CA LEU A 48 3.99 0.40 -0.02
C LEU A 48 3.85 1.19 1.29
N GLY A 49 4.60 2.29 1.44
CA GLY A 49 4.70 3.05 2.68
C GLY A 49 3.36 3.44 3.29
N GLY A 50 3.13 3.05 4.55
CA GLY A 50 1.92 3.38 5.29
C GLY A 50 0.63 2.81 4.67
N GLN A 51 0.75 1.73 3.90
CA GLN A 51 -0.40 0.99 3.39
C GLN A 51 -1.15 0.29 4.54
N GLN A 52 -2.43 0.05 4.36
CA GLN A 52 -3.25 -0.65 5.35
C GLN A 52 -2.77 -2.10 5.50
N ALA A 53 -2.40 -2.52 6.71
CA ALA A 53 -1.92 -3.87 6.98
C ALA A 53 -2.91 -4.96 6.51
N PRO A 54 -4.24 -4.84 6.73
CA PRO A 54 -5.19 -5.84 6.23
C PRO A 54 -5.21 -5.93 4.70
N TYR A 55 -5.11 -4.80 3.98
CA TYR A 55 -4.98 -4.82 2.53
C TYR A 55 -3.66 -5.47 2.07
N ALA A 56 -2.53 -5.10 2.69
CA ALA A 56 -1.22 -5.65 2.34
C ALA A 56 -1.19 -7.18 2.54
N LEU A 57 -1.79 -7.67 3.63
CA LEU A 57 -1.93 -9.08 3.93
C LEU A 57 -2.69 -9.83 2.84
N ILE A 58 -3.85 -9.30 2.42
CA ILE A 58 -4.64 -9.88 1.34
C ILE A 58 -3.84 -9.90 0.04
N GLN A 59 -3.14 -8.82 -0.30
CA GLN A 59 -2.35 -8.78 -1.55
C GLN A 59 -1.19 -9.77 -1.55
N LEU A 60 -0.43 -9.86 -0.45
CA LEU A 60 0.67 -10.82 -0.34
C LEU A 60 0.15 -12.26 -0.41
N PHE A 61 -0.97 -12.55 0.25
CA PHE A 61 -1.66 -13.84 0.15
C PHE A 61 -2.07 -14.14 -1.29
N MET A 62 -2.73 -13.20 -1.98
CA MET A 62 -3.15 -13.37 -3.37
C MET A 62 -1.96 -13.61 -4.32
N PHE A 63 -0.81 -12.98 -4.08
CA PHE A 63 0.41 -13.27 -4.84
C PHE A 63 0.97 -14.65 -4.52
N ARG A 64 1.04 -15.05 -3.25
CA ARG A 64 1.53 -16.38 -2.85
C ARG A 64 0.69 -17.49 -3.48
N GLU A 65 -0.63 -17.36 -3.43
CA GLU A 65 -1.59 -18.33 -3.96
C GLU A 65 -1.85 -18.18 -5.47
N LYS A 66 -1.15 -17.26 -6.15
CA LYS A 66 -1.33 -16.95 -7.58
C LYS A 66 -2.75 -16.53 -7.98
N LEU A 67 -3.56 -16.04 -7.03
CA LEU A 67 -4.84 -15.38 -7.29
C LEU A 67 -4.65 -14.00 -7.92
N ARG A 68 -3.49 -13.39 -7.67
CA ARG A 68 -2.98 -12.23 -8.41
C ARG A 68 -1.66 -12.63 -9.07
N VAL A 69 -1.60 -12.53 -10.40
CA VAL A 69 -0.44 -12.99 -11.18
C VAL A 69 0.43 -11.80 -11.57
N PHE A 70 1.67 -11.81 -11.09
CA PHE A 70 2.78 -10.98 -11.52
C PHE A 70 4.06 -11.65 -11.05
N GLU A 71 4.79 -12.27 -11.98
CA GLU A 71 5.87 -13.22 -11.69
C GLU A 71 6.86 -12.73 -10.62
N PRO A 72 7.36 -11.48 -10.63
CA PRO A 72 8.26 -11.00 -9.60
C PRO A 72 7.66 -11.08 -8.19
N MET A 73 6.40 -10.70 -8.01
CA MET A 73 5.75 -10.75 -6.70
C MET A 73 5.30 -12.15 -6.31
N ASN A 74 4.93 -13.01 -7.27
CA ASN A 74 4.67 -14.42 -6.99
C ASN A 74 5.93 -15.10 -6.45
N GLU A 75 7.08 -14.85 -7.09
CA GLU A 75 8.38 -15.39 -6.66
C GLU A 75 8.82 -14.85 -5.29
N MET A 76 8.56 -13.57 -5.00
CA MET A 76 8.81 -13.00 -3.68
C MET A 76 7.92 -13.60 -2.59
N ALA A 77 6.66 -13.91 -2.91
CA ALA A 77 5.68 -14.36 -1.92
C ALA A 77 5.69 -15.88 -1.69
N LYS A 78 6.22 -16.68 -2.63
CA LYS A 78 6.04 -18.15 -2.65
C LYS A 78 6.49 -18.89 -1.40
N SER A 79 7.50 -18.38 -0.69
CA SER A 79 8.06 -19.01 0.52
C SER A 79 7.57 -18.39 1.82
N LEU A 80 6.69 -17.38 1.75
CA LEU A 80 6.19 -16.70 2.94
C LEU A 80 5.16 -17.58 3.66
N THR A 81 5.39 -17.83 4.94
CA THR A 81 4.39 -18.45 5.82
C THR A 81 3.28 -17.47 6.16
N ASP A 82 2.17 -17.93 6.75
CA ASP A 82 1.09 -17.04 7.18
C ASP A 82 1.54 -16.01 8.24
N ASP A 83 2.47 -16.40 9.11
CA ASP A 83 3.08 -15.50 10.07
C ASP A 83 3.97 -14.46 9.39
N ASP A 84 4.66 -14.84 8.31
CA ASP A 84 5.42 -13.89 7.51
C ASP A 84 4.49 -12.89 6.82
N LEU A 85 3.39 -13.35 6.21
CA LEU A 85 2.43 -12.46 5.56
C LEU A 85 1.92 -11.40 6.55
N ARG A 86 1.59 -11.79 7.79
CA ARG A 86 1.21 -10.86 8.86
C ARG A 86 2.35 -9.90 9.20
N THR A 87 3.53 -10.45 9.47
CA THR A 87 4.71 -9.66 9.89
C THR A 87 5.10 -8.62 8.84
N PHE A 88 5.16 -8.99 7.56
CA PHE A 88 5.46 -8.07 6.47
C PHE A 88 4.37 -7.01 6.29
N SER A 89 3.11 -7.38 6.45
CA SER A 89 1.99 -6.44 6.31
C SER A 89 1.98 -5.39 7.41
N ASP A 90 2.26 -5.81 8.64
CA ASP A 90 2.40 -4.90 9.78
C ASP A 90 3.62 -3.98 9.58
N PHE A 91 4.76 -4.53 9.14
CA PHE A 91 5.95 -3.74 8.82
C PHE A 91 5.67 -2.69 7.75
N ILE A 92 5.02 -3.07 6.64
CA ILE A 92 4.62 -2.15 5.55
C ILE A 92 3.79 -0.98 6.08
N ALA A 93 2.87 -1.23 7.02
CA ALA A 93 2.04 -0.19 7.63
C ALA A 93 2.83 0.80 8.50
N THR A 94 3.99 0.40 9.02
CA THR A 94 4.90 1.28 9.79
C THR A 94 5.81 2.16 8.94
N LEU A 95 5.99 1.81 7.66
CA LEU A 95 6.83 2.58 6.75
C LEU A 95 6.27 4.00 6.52
N PRO A 96 7.13 5.00 6.28
CA PRO A 96 6.69 6.35 5.96
C PRO A 96 5.72 6.39 4.78
N LYS A 97 4.63 7.13 4.93
CA LYS A 97 3.68 7.36 3.84
C LYS A 97 4.37 8.11 2.69
N PRO A 98 4.13 7.74 1.42
CA PRO A 98 4.53 8.55 0.27
C PRO A 98 3.97 9.96 0.38
N ALA A 99 4.79 10.94 0.03
CA ALA A 99 4.38 12.33 -0.12
C ALA A 99 3.96 12.60 -1.56
N ALA A 100 3.10 13.60 -1.77
CA ALA A 100 2.81 14.10 -3.10
C ALA A 100 4.12 14.50 -3.81
N PRO A 101 4.23 14.27 -5.14
CA PRO A 101 5.36 14.75 -5.91
C PRO A 101 5.62 16.26 -5.70
N ALA A 102 6.90 16.64 -5.70
CA ALA A 102 7.34 18.00 -5.38
C ALA A 102 7.09 18.99 -6.53
N ASP A 103 7.00 18.47 -7.76
CA ASP A 103 6.66 19.22 -8.95
C ASP A 103 5.21 19.72 -8.94
N ALA A 104 4.97 20.78 -9.70
CA ALA A 104 3.63 21.34 -9.84
C ALA A 104 2.75 20.35 -10.61
N ALA A 105 1.62 19.97 -10.00
CA ALA A 105 0.60 19.18 -10.66
C ALA A 105 -0.03 19.96 -11.83
N ASP A 106 -0.47 19.24 -12.87
CA ASP A 106 -1.23 19.82 -13.97
C ASP A 106 -2.61 20.26 -13.45
N ALA A 107 -2.84 21.57 -13.42
CA ALA A 107 -4.06 22.15 -12.87
C ALA A 107 -5.33 21.67 -13.59
N THR A 108 -5.27 21.41 -14.90
CA THR A 108 -6.42 20.92 -15.67
C THR A 108 -6.76 19.50 -15.27
N ARG A 109 -5.75 18.64 -15.21
CA ARG A 109 -5.92 17.23 -14.81
C ARG A 109 -6.36 17.12 -13.34
N MET A 110 -5.90 18.01 -12.47
CA MET A 110 -6.38 18.07 -11.08
C MET A 110 -7.88 18.35 -10.99
N VAL A 111 -8.39 19.34 -11.74
CA VAL A 111 -9.82 19.67 -11.76
C VAL A 111 -10.65 18.53 -12.35
N LEU A 112 -10.19 17.94 -13.47
CA LEU A 112 -10.88 16.82 -14.11
C LEU A 112 -10.90 15.58 -13.20
N GLY A 113 -9.76 15.21 -12.64
CA GLY A 113 -9.61 14.07 -11.75
C GLY A 113 -10.42 14.23 -10.45
N GLU A 114 -10.49 15.42 -9.86
CA GLU A 114 -11.33 15.69 -8.69
C GLU A 114 -12.82 15.49 -9.02
N ALA A 115 -13.28 16.04 -10.15
CA ALA A 115 -14.67 15.88 -10.60
C ALA A 115 -15.02 14.41 -10.83
N LEU A 116 -14.12 13.65 -11.48
CA LEU A 116 -14.27 12.22 -11.71
C LEU A 116 -14.30 11.43 -10.39
N ALA A 117 -13.43 11.78 -9.44
CA ALA A 117 -13.37 11.09 -8.15
C ALA A 117 -14.65 11.31 -7.32
N LYS A 118 -15.24 12.50 -7.41
CA LYS A 118 -16.56 12.82 -6.81
C LYS A 118 -17.69 12.10 -7.52
N GLN A 119 -17.72 12.14 -8.85
CA GLN A 119 -18.74 11.49 -9.67
C GLN A 119 -18.83 9.99 -9.40
N ASN A 120 -17.66 9.33 -9.33
CA ASN A 120 -17.57 7.88 -9.09
C ASN A 120 -17.45 7.53 -7.61
N ARG A 121 -17.62 8.52 -6.72
CA ARG A 121 -17.68 8.35 -5.26
C ARG A 121 -16.47 7.62 -4.66
N CYS A 122 -15.28 7.80 -5.24
CA CYS A 122 -14.06 7.09 -4.84
C CYS A 122 -13.73 7.28 -3.35
N ASN A 123 -14.02 8.47 -2.82
CA ASN A 123 -13.81 8.85 -1.42
C ASN A 123 -14.76 8.14 -0.43
N THR A 124 -15.82 7.48 -0.90
CA THR A 124 -16.74 6.73 -0.02
C THR A 124 -16.04 5.52 0.59
N CYS A 125 -15.17 4.86 -0.18
CA CYS A 125 -14.40 3.70 0.29
C CYS A 125 -12.97 4.10 0.66
N HIS A 126 -12.31 4.94 -0.15
CA HIS A 126 -10.91 5.30 0.06
C HIS A 126 -10.69 6.44 1.07
N ASN A 127 -11.74 6.94 1.73
CA ASN A 127 -11.77 8.19 2.51
C ASN A 127 -11.56 9.45 1.66
N THR A 128 -11.88 10.61 2.24
CA THR A 128 -11.73 11.91 1.59
C THR A 128 -10.28 12.29 1.31
N ASP A 129 -9.35 11.77 2.10
CA ASP A 129 -7.90 11.98 1.96
C ASP A 129 -7.21 10.82 1.23
N TYR A 130 -7.98 9.88 0.65
CA TYR A 130 -7.48 8.69 -0.03
C TYR A 130 -6.56 7.79 0.82
N SER A 131 -6.67 7.89 2.14
CA SER A 131 -5.91 7.07 3.09
C SER A 131 -6.34 5.60 3.12
N GLY A 132 -7.55 5.30 2.66
CA GLY A 132 -8.16 3.98 2.78
C GLY A 132 -8.43 3.59 4.23
N LYS A 133 -8.98 2.40 4.43
CA LYS A 133 -9.30 1.85 5.74
C LYS A 133 -9.42 0.33 5.66
N GLU A 134 -8.88 -0.38 6.66
CA GLU A 134 -8.98 -1.84 6.75
C GLU A 134 -8.47 -2.54 5.48
N ASN A 135 -9.33 -3.25 4.75
CA ASN A 135 -8.97 -3.89 3.48
C ASN A 135 -9.02 -2.92 2.29
N VAL A 136 -9.55 -1.70 2.44
CA VAL A 136 -9.53 -0.69 1.38
C VAL A 136 -8.19 0.02 1.38
N PRO A 137 -7.44 0.02 0.26
CA PRO A 137 -6.08 0.53 0.25
C PRO A 137 -5.99 2.05 0.37
N ARG A 138 -4.88 2.50 0.97
CA ARG A 138 -4.31 3.82 0.73
C ARG A 138 -3.94 3.93 -0.74
N ILE A 139 -4.50 4.94 -1.41
CA ILE A 139 -4.15 5.30 -2.79
C ILE A 139 -3.57 6.71 -2.89
N ALA A 140 -3.70 7.52 -1.83
CA ALA A 140 -3.07 8.85 -1.72
C ALA A 140 -1.58 8.80 -2.02
N ASN A 141 -1.14 9.63 -2.97
CA ASN A 141 0.26 9.78 -3.37
C ASN A 141 0.94 8.48 -3.81
N GLN A 142 0.14 7.54 -4.29
CA GLN A 142 0.66 6.42 -5.06
C GLN A 142 1.18 6.94 -6.40
N ARG A 143 2.13 6.22 -7.00
CA ARG A 143 2.67 6.62 -8.31
C ARG A 143 1.58 6.69 -9.37
N GLU A 144 1.61 7.74 -10.18
CA GLU A 144 0.63 7.96 -11.26
C GLU A 144 0.63 6.82 -12.27
N ASP A 145 1.79 6.32 -12.68
CA ASP A 145 1.92 5.21 -13.64
C ASP A 145 1.30 3.91 -13.12
N TYR A 146 1.56 3.56 -11.85
CA TYR A 146 0.97 2.40 -11.21
C TYR A 146 -0.54 2.54 -11.03
N LEU A 147 -1.03 3.75 -10.67
CA LEU A 147 -2.45 4.03 -10.56
C LEU A 147 -3.14 3.88 -11.92
N ALA A 148 -2.61 4.52 -12.97
CA ALA A 148 -3.16 4.45 -14.32
C ALA A 148 -3.22 2.99 -14.80
N LYS A 149 -2.12 2.24 -14.66
CA LYS A 149 -2.06 0.81 -14.98
C LYS A 149 -3.11 0.03 -14.20
N THR A 150 -3.17 0.18 -12.88
CA THR A 150 -4.10 -0.55 -12.01
C THR A 150 -5.56 -0.28 -12.36
N LEU A 151 -5.91 0.99 -12.63
CA LEU A 151 -7.26 1.39 -12.99
C LEU A 151 -7.68 0.83 -14.36
N VAL A 152 -6.77 0.78 -15.34
CA VAL A 152 -6.99 0.09 -16.62
C VAL A 152 -7.23 -1.40 -16.40
N GLU A 153 -6.44 -2.05 -15.55
CA GLU A 153 -6.58 -3.49 -15.30
C GLU A 153 -7.92 -3.84 -14.64
N TYR A 154 -8.41 -3.01 -13.71
CA TYR A 154 -9.75 -3.19 -13.14
C TYR A 154 -10.84 -2.94 -14.17
N LYS A 155 -10.70 -1.90 -15.00
CA LYS A 155 -11.66 -1.61 -16.07
C LYS A 155 -11.79 -2.75 -17.07
N ASP A 156 -10.66 -3.29 -17.51
CA ASP A 156 -10.59 -4.38 -18.49
C ASP A 156 -10.78 -5.77 -17.84
N ASN A 157 -11.01 -5.81 -16.52
CA ASN A 157 -11.16 -7.03 -15.71
C ASN A 157 -9.99 -8.02 -15.86
N THR A 158 -8.78 -7.51 -16.09
CA THR A 158 -7.54 -8.31 -16.16
C THR A 158 -6.85 -8.41 -14.80
N ARG A 159 -7.20 -7.52 -13.87
CA ARG A 159 -6.85 -7.62 -12.46
C ARG A 159 -8.07 -7.94 -11.62
N HIS A 160 -8.09 -9.16 -11.09
CA HIS A 160 -9.10 -9.58 -10.12
C HIS A 160 -8.74 -9.07 -8.73
N GLY A 161 -9.67 -8.33 -8.11
CA GLY A 161 -9.61 -8.00 -6.69
C GLY A 161 -9.99 -9.22 -5.83
N TYR A 162 -9.93 -9.05 -4.50
CA TYR A 162 -10.53 -10.01 -3.57
C TYR A 162 -12.08 -9.93 -3.60
N ASP A 163 -12.63 -8.86 -4.16
CA ASP A 163 -14.02 -8.70 -4.56
C ASP A 163 -14.11 -7.97 -5.93
N ALA A 164 -15.33 -7.85 -6.47
CA ALA A 164 -15.60 -7.23 -7.77
C ALA A 164 -15.78 -5.70 -7.72
N THR A 165 -15.77 -5.09 -6.54
CA THR A 165 -16.20 -3.69 -6.33
C THR A 165 -15.42 -2.71 -7.20
N MET A 166 -14.08 -2.86 -7.26
CA MET A 166 -13.26 -1.95 -8.08
C MET A 166 -13.47 -2.16 -9.58
N ALA A 167 -13.71 -3.39 -10.04
CA ALA A 167 -14.02 -3.65 -11.44
C ALA A 167 -15.37 -3.01 -11.82
N ASP A 168 -16.36 -3.08 -10.93
CA ASP A 168 -17.69 -2.47 -11.12
C ASP A 168 -17.62 -0.95 -11.15
N VAL A 169 -16.93 -0.32 -10.20
CA VAL A 169 -16.73 1.14 -10.17
C VAL A 169 -16.01 1.63 -11.43
N MET A 170 -15.05 0.85 -11.96
CA MET A 170 -14.30 1.24 -13.15
C MET A 170 -15.06 1.07 -14.46
N GLN A 171 -16.26 0.45 -14.46
CA GLN A 171 -17.09 0.39 -15.67
C GLN A 171 -17.59 1.77 -16.08
N THR A 172 -17.82 2.69 -15.13
CA THR A 172 -18.34 4.04 -15.40
C THR A 172 -17.25 5.05 -15.78
N VAL A 173 -15.98 4.66 -15.72
CA VAL A 173 -14.82 5.51 -16.05
C VAL A 173 -14.30 5.16 -17.44
N SER A 174 -14.14 6.12 -18.34
CA SER A 174 -13.58 5.89 -19.68
C SER A 174 -12.05 5.70 -19.63
N LYS A 175 -11.45 5.12 -20.69
CA LYS A 175 -9.98 4.91 -20.73
C LYS A 175 -9.22 6.23 -20.70
N GLU A 176 -9.79 7.26 -21.32
CA GLU A 176 -9.25 8.61 -21.39
C GLU A 176 -9.28 9.30 -20.02
N GLN A 177 -10.33 9.06 -19.23
CA GLN A 177 -10.51 9.61 -17.88
C GLN A 177 -9.55 9.01 -16.83
N ILE A 178 -9.01 7.81 -17.07
CA ILE A 178 -8.13 7.13 -16.12
C ILE A 178 -6.85 7.95 -15.86
N ALA A 179 -6.31 8.60 -16.90
CA ALA A 179 -5.11 9.41 -16.77
C ALA A 179 -5.33 10.57 -15.78
N ASP A 180 -6.47 11.24 -15.84
CA ASP A 180 -6.77 12.38 -14.96
C ASP A 180 -7.03 11.95 -13.53
N LEU A 181 -7.73 10.83 -13.33
CA LEU A 181 -7.90 10.22 -12.01
C LEU A 181 -6.57 9.83 -11.37
N ALA A 182 -5.70 9.16 -12.13
CA ALA A 182 -4.39 8.74 -11.65
C ALA A 182 -3.53 9.94 -11.24
N HIS A 183 -3.50 10.99 -12.05
CA HIS A 183 -2.77 12.22 -11.75
C HIS A 183 -3.30 12.90 -10.49
N TYR A 184 -4.62 13.10 -10.42
CA TYR A 184 -5.24 13.74 -9.27
C TYR A 184 -4.95 13.01 -7.94
N ILE A 185 -5.05 11.68 -7.93
CA ILE A 185 -4.77 10.87 -6.73
C ILE A 185 -3.27 10.87 -6.37
N ALA A 186 -2.38 10.82 -7.37
CA ALA A 186 -0.94 10.89 -7.16
C ALA A 186 -0.50 12.23 -6.55
N HIS A 187 -1.13 13.33 -6.97
CA HIS A 187 -0.81 14.68 -6.53
C HIS A 187 -1.75 15.24 -5.44
N HIS A 188 -2.62 14.40 -4.86
CA HIS A 188 -3.56 14.81 -3.81
C HIS A 188 -2.83 15.32 -2.55
N ARG A 189 -3.34 16.40 -1.95
CA ARG A 189 -2.73 17.06 -0.77
C ARG A 189 -3.77 17.28 0.32
#